data_AF-A0A2J4PBQ0-F1
#
_entry.id   AF-A0A2J4PBQ0-F1
#
_cell.length_a   1.000
_cell.length_b   1.000
_cell.length_c   1.000
_cell.angle_alpha   90.00
_cell.angle_beta   90.00
_cell.angle_gamma   90.00
#
_symmetry.space_group_name_H-M   'P 1'
#
loop_
_entity.id
_entity.type
_entity.pdbx_description
1 polymer ?
#
loop_
_entity_poly.entity_id
_entity_poly.type
_entity_poly.pdbx_seq_one_letter_code
_entity_poly.pdbx_strand_id
1 'polypeptide(L)' 'MKIESVNVTVFQYPTRRVSDSAGHSHPGAESMAKMAMLTITADDGAQGFSFAPPEVVRPFVVNTFFRKVLVGQ' A
#
# COMPACT_ATOMS: atom_id res chain seq x y z
N MET A 1 -8.71 22.31 -3.28
CA MET A 1 -8.50 20.89 -3.00
C MET A 1 -7.02 20.73 -2.73
N LYS A 2 -6.68 20.35 -1.50
CA LYS A 2 -5.31 20.05 -1.05
C LYS A 2 -5.30 18.69 -0.38
N ILE A 3 -4.20 17.96 -0.49
CA ILE A 3 -3.99 16.69 0.22
C ILE A 3 -3.73 16.98 1.70
N GLU A 4 -4.58 16.45 2.58
CA GLU A 4 -4.45 16.58 4.03
C GLU A 4 -3.67 15.40 4.62
N SER A 5 -3.87 14.18 4.10
CA SER A 5 -3.22 13.00 4.66
C SER A 5 -2.87 11.91 3.65
N VAL A 6 -1.84 11.14 4.00
CA VAL A 6 -1.36 9.95 3.29
C VAL A 6 -1.21 8.82 4.31
N ASN A 7 -2.06 7.81 4.21
CA ASN A 7 -2.19 6.70 5.15
C ASN A 7 -1.99 5.35 4.48
N VAL A 8 -1.55 4.36 5.25
CA VAL A 8 -1.33 2.98 4.76
C VAL A 8 -1.99 2.01 5.72
N THR A 9 -2.82 1.12 5.18
CA THR A 9 -3.44 0.02 5.91
C THR A 9 -2.90 -1.30 5.37
N VAL A 10 -2.23 -2.08 6.21
CA VAL A 10 -1.78 -3.43 5.87
C VAL A 10 -2.82 -4.43 6.33
N PHE A 11 -3.28 -5.29 5.42
CA PHE A 11 -4.24 -6.35 5.70
C PHE A 11 -3.76 -7.69 5.15
N GLN A 12 -4.40 -8.77 5.62
CA GLN A 12 -4.16 -10.12 5.11
C GLN A 12 -5.31 -10.57 4.22
N TYR A 13 -5.02 -11.35 3.19
CA TYR A 13 -6.01 -11.91 2.28
C TYR A 13 -5.66 -13.35 1.90
N PRO A 14 -6.65 -14.24 1.73
CA PRO A 14 -6.41 -15.60 1.28
C PRO A 14 -5.99 -15.61 -0.19
N THR A 15 -5.00 -16.43 -0.53
CA THR A 15 -4.56 -16.60 -1.91
C THR A 15 -3.95 -17.98 -2.14
N ARG A 16 -4.01 -18.45 -3.39
CA ARG A 16 -3.28 -19.63 -3.88
C ARG A 16 -2.08 -19.24 -4.74
N ARG A 17 -1.77 -17.94 -4.84
CA ARG A 17 -0.57 -17.46 -5.54
C ARG A 17 0.61 -17.48 -4.57
N VAL A 18 1.68 -18.15 -4.96
CA VAL A 18 2.96 -18.15 -4.23
C VAL A 18 4.06 -17.58 -5.12
N SER A 19 5.13 -17.07 -4.51
CA SER A 19 6.33 -16.63 -5.21
C SER A 19 7.48 -17.56 -4.87
N ASP A 20 8.23 -18.00 -5.89
CA ASP A 20 9.48 -18.75 -5.66
C ASP A 20 10.61 -17.82 -5.17
N SER A 21 11.79 -18.39 -4.90
CA SER A 21 12.95 -17.64 -4.41
C SER A 21 13.48 -16.59 -5.39
N ALA A 22 13.15 -16.71 -6.69
CA ALA A 22 13.48 -15.72 -7.72
C ALA A 22 12.35 -14.69 -7.93
N GLY A 23 11.22 -14.85 -7.24
CA GLY A 23 10.06 -13.95 -7.31
C GLY A 23 9.02 -14.31 -8.36
N HIS A 24 9.17 -15.41 -9.11
CA HIS A 24 8.16 -15.81 -10.10
C HIS A 24 6.91 -16.34 -9.42
N SER A 25 5.76 -16.09 -10.05
CA SER A 25 4.47 -16.48 -9.51
C SER A 25 4.04 -17.86 -9.96
N HIS A 26 3.57 -18.67 -9.00
CA HIS A 26 3.06 -20.01 -9.23
C HIS A 26 1.73 -20.23 -8.50
N PRO A 27 0.89 -21.16 -8.96
CA PRO A 27 -0.19 -21.70 -8.13
C PRO A 27 0.37 -22.57 -7.00
N GLY A 28 -0.28 -22.56 -5.84
CA GLY A 28 0.11 -23.33 -4.66
C GLY A 28 -1.04 -23.56 -3.68
N ALA A 29 -0.70 -24.08 -2.50
CA ALA A 29 -1.66 -24.23 -1.41
C ALA A 29 -2.20 -22.85 -0.95
N GLU A 30 -3.40 -22.86 -0.41
CA GLU A 30 -3.99 -21.62 0.14
C GLU A 30 -3.17 -21.13 1.34
N SER A 31 -2.91 -19.83 1.36
CA SER A 31 -2.18 -19.15 2.43
C SER A 31 -2.69 -17.72 2.60
N MET A 32 -2.31 -17.07 3.71
CA MET A 32 -2.63 -15.67 3.97
C MET A 32 -1.47 -14.77 3.56
N ALA A 33 -1.62 -14.05 2.45
CA ALA A 33 -0.65 -13.05 2.00
C ALA A 33 -0.96 -11.68 2.64
N LYS A 34 0.04 -10.78 2.68
CA LYS A 34 -0.13 -9.39 3.12
C LYS A 34 -0.19 -8.45 1.92
N MET A 35 -1.10 -7.48 1.97
CA MET A 35 -1.19 -6.37 1.01
C MET A 35 -1.32 -5.06 1.77
N ALA A 36 -0.84 -3.97 1.19
CA ALA A 36 -1.03 -2.63 1.71
C ALA A 36 -1.97 -1.84 0.79
N MET A 37 -2.91 -1.12 1.40
CA MET A 37 -3.72 -0.10 0.73
C MET A 37 -3.18 1.28 1.14
N LEU A 38 -2.72 2.05 0.16
CA LEU A 38 -2.40 3.46 0.29
C LEU A 38 -3.68 4.28 0.10
N THR A 39 -3.96 5.16 1.04
CA THR A 39 -5.09 6.09 1.00
C THR A 39 -4.57 7.53 1.05
N ILE A 40 -4.98 8.34 0.08
CA ILE A 40 -4.75 9.78 0.07
C ILE A 40 -6.09 10.47 0.32
N THR A 41 -6.13 11.41 1.26
CA THR A 41 -7.36 12.17 1.59
C THR A 41 -7.11 13.65 1.41
N ALA A 42 -8.02 14.31 0.67
CA ALA A 42 -8.02 15.75 0.47
C ALA A 42 -8.84 16.47 1.56
N ASP A 43 -8.64 17.79 1.65
CA ASP A 43 -9.26 18.70 2.62
C ASP A 43 -10.79 18.82 2.49
N ASP A 44 -11.36 18.41 1.36
CA ASP A 44 -12.81 18.31 1.14
C ASP A 44 -13.37 16.90 1.42
N GLY A 45 -12.52 15.99 1.91
CA GLY A 45 -12.88 14.60 2.21
C GLY A 45 -12.79 13.63 1.03
N ALA A 46 -12.46 14.10 -0.18
CA ALA A 46 -12.25 13.19 -1.31
C ALA A 46 -11.08 12.24 -1.05
N GLN A 47 -11.22 10.97 -1.48
CA GLN A 47 -10.21 9.94 -1.25
C GLN A 47 -9.81 9.20 -2.52
N GLY A 48 -8.51 8.93 -2.64
CA GLY A 48 -7.93 8.06 -3.64
C GLY A 48 -7.26 6.84 -3.00
N PHE A 49 -7.32 5.70 -3.67
CA PHE A 49 -6.82 4.42 -3.16
C PHE A 49 -5.90 3.73 -4.18
N SER A 50 -4.87 3.05 -3.69
CA SER A 50 -4.03 2.17 -4.50
C SER A 50 -3.46 1.02 -3.66
N PHE A 51 -3.20 -0.13 -4.27
CA PHE A 51 -2.70 -1.33 -3.60
C PHE A 51 -1.25 -1.61 -3.99
N ALA A 52 -0.42 -2.00 -3.02
CA ALA A 52 0.98 -2.33 -3.23
C ALA A 52 1.49 -3.40 -2.25
N PRO A 53 2.63 -4.07 -2.54
CA PRO A 53 3.35 -4.82 -1.52
C PRO A 53 3.71 -3.93 -0.33
N PRO A 54 3.56 -4.39 0.93
CA PRO A 54 3.78 -3.56 2.11
C PRO A 54 5.13 -2.83 2.16
N GLU A 55 6.19 -3.46 1.67
CA GLU A 55 7.55 -2.88 1.68
C GLU A 55 7.71 -1.65 0.79
N VAL A 56 6.89 -1.51 -0.26
CA VAL A 56 6.89 -0.35 -1.18
C VAL A 56 6.36 0.90 -0.47
N VAL A 57 5.38 0.72 0.41
CA VAL A 57 4.71 1.80 1.16
C VAL A 57 4.95 1.71 2.67
N ARG A 58 6.09 1.13 3.07
CA ARG A 58 6.46 1.00 4.48
C ARG A 58 6.67 2.38 5.14
N PRO A 59 6.56 2.50 6.47
CA PRO A 59 6.60 3.78 7.17
C PRO A 59 7.79 4.67 6.81
N PHE A 60 8.99 4.08 6.65
CA PHE A 60 10.18 4.83 6.26
C PHE A 60 10.00 5.57 4.92
N VAL A 61 9.48 4.90 3.88
CA VAL A 61 9.32 5.51 2.55
C VAL A 61 8.23 6.60 2.60
N VAL A 62 7.10 6.29 3.23
CA VAL A 62 5.96 7.22 3.31
C VAL A 62 6.33 8.49 4.09
N ASN A 63 7.02 8.35 5.22
CA ASN A 63 7.40 9.49 6.07
C ASN A 63 8.57 10.28 5.49
N THR A 64 9.53 9.61 4.86
CA THR A 64 10.73 10.28 4.35
C THR A 64 10.45 11.02 3.04
N PHE A 65 9.56 10.49 2.19
CA PHE A 65 9.34 11.00 0.84
C PHE A 65 7.89 11.44 0.59
N PHE A 66 6.92 10.52 0.68
CA PHE A 66 5.57 10.77 0.14
C PHE A 66 4.87 11.91 0.85
N ARG A 67 4.85 11.90 2.18
CA ARG A 67 4.19 12.95 2.98
C ARG A 67 4.81 14.33 2.74
N LYS A 68 6.13 14.39 2.56
CA LYS A 68 6.84 15.66 2.29
C LYS A 68 6.51 16.26 0.93
N VAL A 69 6.24 15.41 -0.07
CA VAL A 69 5.92 15.86 -1.43
C VAL A 69 4.44 16.17 -1.58
N LEU A 70 3.56 15.37 -0.98
CA LEU A 70 2.12 15.40 -1.26
C LEU A 70 1.32 16.28 -0.30
N VAL A 71 1.59 16.25 1.01
CA VAL A 71 0.74 16.94 1.98
C VAL A 71 0.80 18.45 1.75
N GLY A 72 -0.38 19.08 1.63
CA GLY A 72 -0.55 20.50 1.39
C GLY A 72 -0.56 20.94 -0.07
N GLN A 73 -0.25 20.04 -1.01
CA GLN A 73 -0.47 20.24 -2.46
C GLN A 73 -1.95 20.10 -2.77
#